data_AF-A0A257NQZ0-F1
#
_entry.id   AF-A0A257NQZ0-F1
#
_cell.length_a   1.000
_cell.length_b   1.000
_cell.length_c   1.000
_cell.angle_alpha   90.00
_cell.angle_beta   90.00
_cell.angle_gamma   90.00
#
_symmetry.space_group_name_H-M   'P 1'
#
loop_
_entity.id
_entity.type
_entity.pdbx_description
1 polymer ?
#
loop_
_entity_poly.entity_id
_entity_poly.type
_entity_poly.pdbx_seq_one_letter_code
_entity_poly.pdbx_strand_id
1 'polypeptide(L)'
;MIYILQKFWQAFLYSDGYNMTGLAMTLWLLVISCAIGFCLALPLAIARNSRNPLIWAPVWLYTFIFRGTPLYVQLLVIYTGVYSLEVVQDHALLNEFFRKGID
;
A
#
# COMPACT_ATOMS: atom_id res chain seq x y z
N MET A 1 -23.49 2.95 18.86
CA MET A 1 -23.27 2.02 17.72
C MET A 1 -24.22 2.32 16.56
N ILE A 2 -25.54 2.25 16.75
CA ILE A 2 -26.57 2.49 15.72
C ILE A 2 -26.45 3.88 15.05
N TYR A 3 -26.09 4.92 15.82
CA TYR A 3 -25.87 6.27 15.30
C TYR A 3 -24.77 6.36 14.23
N ILE A 4 -23.65 5.62 14.39
CA ILE A 4 -22.56 5.61 13.42
C ILE A 4 -23.03 4.95 12.13
N LEU A 5 -23.71 3.81 12.24
CA LEU A 5 -24.26 3.12 11.08
C LEU A 5 -25.20 4.03 10.30
N GLN A 6 -26.14 4.72 10.96
CA GLN A 6 -27.06 5.66 10.31
C GLN A 6 -26.36 6.87 9.66
N LYS A 7 -25.21 7.30 10.20
CA LYS A 7 -24.46 8.44 9.66
C LYS A 7 -23.59 8.09 8.45
N PHE A 8 -23.01 6.89 8.39
CA PHE A 8 -21.99 6.54 7.38
C PHE A 8 -22.43 5.52 6.34
N TRP A 9 -23.55 4.80 6.53
CA TRP A 9 -23.99 3.77 5.56
C TRP A 9 -24.25 4.34 4.16
N GLN A 10 -24.74 5.58 4.07
CA GLN A 10 -24.98 6.25 2.79
C GLN A 10 -23.66 6.54 2.07
N ALA A 11 -22.67 7.14 2.73
CA ALA A 11 -21.35 7.38 2.13
C ALA A 11 -20.62 6.08 1.74
N PHE A 12 -20.93 4.96 2.40
CA PHE A 12 -20.36 3.66 2.08
C PHE A 12 -20.93 3.06 0.79
N LEU A 13 -22.25 3.19 0.55
CA LEU A 13 -22.96 2.51 -0.56
C LEU A 13 -23.42 3.45 -1.68
N TYR A 14 -23.71 4.71 -1.37
CA TYR A 14 -24.32 5.68 -2.26
C TYR A 14 -23.30 6.76 -2.63
N SER A 15 -23.31 7.18 -3.89
CA SER A 15 -22.46 8.23 -4.45
C SER A 15 -23.33 9.28 -5.14
N ASP A 16 -23.04 10.55 -4.88
CA ASP A 16 -23.68 11.71 -5.51
C ASP A 16 -23.19 11.96 -6.97
N GLY A 17 -22.54 10.98 -7.60
CA GLY A 17 -22.08 11.03 -9.00
C GLY A 17 -20.71 11.70 -9.21
N TYR A 18 -20.20 12.45 -8.23
CA TYR A 18 -18.88 13.11 -8.31
C TYR A 18 -17.73 12.33 -7.63
N ASN A 19 -18.01 11.55 -6.58
CA ASN A 19 -16.99 10.83 -5.80
C ASN A 19 -17.27 9.33 -5.76
N MET A 20 -16.23 8.49 -5.75
CA MET A 20 -16.40 7.04 -5.58
C MET A 20 -16.93 6.71 -4.18
N THR A 21 -17.78 5.69 -4.06
CA THR A 21 -18.27 5.23 -2.75
C THR A 21 -17.15 4.61 -1.92
N GLY A 22 -17.29 4.60 -0.60
CA GLY A 22 -16.31 3.95 0.28
C GLY A 22 -16.11 2.46 -0.04
N LEU A 23 -17.19 1.75 -0.38
CA LEU A 23 -17.12 0.37 -0.83
C LEU A 23 -16.35 0.23 -2.15
N ALA A 24 -16.65 1.08 -3.14
CA ALA A 24 -15.98 1.04 -4.44
C ALA A 24 -14.48 1.32 -4.32
N MET A 25 -14.09 2.34 -3.54
CA MET A 25 -12.68 2.65 -3.29
C MET A 25 -11.94 1.49 -2.62
N THR A 26 -12.56 0.86 -1.61
CA THR A 26 -11.95 -0.27 -0.91
C THR A 26 -11.74 -1.46 -1.84
N LEU A 27 -12.76 -1.79 -2.65
CA LEU A 27 -12.66 -2.88 -3.63
C LEU A 27 -11.62 -2.57 -4.71
N TRP A 28 -11.57 -1.33 -5.19
CA TRP A 28 -10.61 -0.89 -6.18
C TRP A 28 -9.15 -1.04 -5.67
N LEU A 29 -8.89 -0.53 -4.47
CA LEU A 29 -7.58 -0.66 -3.81
C LEU A 29 -7.24 -2.13 -3.55
N LEU A 30 -8.19 -2.94 -3.11
CA LEU A 30 -8.01 -4.36 -2.85
C LEU A 30 -7.60 -5.11 -4.12
N VAL A 31 -8.35 -4.93 -5.21
CA VAL A 31 -8.12 -5.64 -6.48
C VAL A 31 -6.74 -5.27 -7.03
N ILE A 32 -6.40 -3.97 -7.08
CA ILE A 32 -5.10 -3.52 -7.60
C ILE A 32 -3.96 -4.02 -6.73
N SER A 33 -4.07 -3.87 -5.40
CA SER A 33 -3.01 -4.29 -4.47
C SER A 33 -2.79 -5.80 -4.52
N CYS A 34 -3.87 -6.59 -4.62
CA CYS A 34 -3.80 -8.04 -4.73
C CYS A 34 -3.19 -8.47 -6.07
N ALA A 35 -3.61 -7.84 -7.18
CA ALA A 35 -3.07 -8.15 -8.50
C ALA A 35 -1.56 -7.87 -8.58
N ILE A 36 -1.11 -6.69 -8.12
CA ILE A 36 0.31 -6.32 -8.09
C ILE A 36 1.08 -7.26 -7.15
N GLY A 37 0.56 -7.48 -5.94
CA GLY A 37 1.16 -8.36 -4.95
C GLY A 37 1.30 -9.80 -5.46
N PHE A 38 0.30 -10.31 -6.16
CA PHE A 38 0.32 -11.65 -6.77
C PHE A 38 1.34 -11.75 -7.91
N CYS A 39 1.36 -10.76 -8.81
CA CYS A 39 2.33 -10.69 -9.91
C CYS A 39 3.77 -10.63 -9.41
N LEU A 40 4.04 -10.00 -8.26
CA LEU A 40 5.36 -9.97 -7.63
C LEU A 40 5.64 -11.24 -6.81
N ALA A 41 4.63 -11.80 -6.15
CA ALA A 41 4.79 -13.00 -5.33
C ALA A 41 5.24 -14.22 -6.15
N LEU A 42 4.75 -14.36 -7.38
CA LEU A 42 5.09 -15.49 -8.25
C LEU A 42 6.60 -15.58 -8.60
N PRO A 43 7.24 -14.55 -9.19
CA PRO A 43 8.68 -14.59 -9.46
C PRO A 43 9.51 -14.66 -8.19
N LEU A 44 9.09 -14.00 -7.10
CA LEU A 44 9.78 -14.08 -5.81
C LEU A 44 9.73 -15.50 -5.24
N ALA A 45 8.59 -16.20 -5.34
CA ALA A 45 8.46 -17.58 -4.89
C ALA A 45 9.40 -18.52 -5.67
N ILE A 46 9.50 -18.33 -6.98
CA ILE A 46 10.44 -19.10 -7.83
C ILE A 46 11.88 -18.80 -7.44
N ALA A 47 12.25 -17.52 -7.33
CA ALA A 47 13.59 -17.10 -6.91
C ALA A 47 13.97 -17.65 -5.53
N ARG A 48 12.99 -17.76 -4.63
CA ARG A 48 13.21 -18.29 -3.28
C ARG A 48 13.57 -19.78 -3.25
N ASN A 49 13.10 -20.56 -4.22
CA ASN A 49 13.41 -21.98 -4.34
C ASN A 49 14.73 -22.25 -5.07
N SER A 50 15.48 -21.20 -5.44
CA SER A 50 16.79 -21.35 -6.08
C SER A 50 17.82 -21.96 -5.12
N ARG A 51 18.71 -22.81 -5.66
CA ARG A 51 19.86 -23.35 -4.91
C ARG A 51 20.94 -22.29 -4.65
N ASN A 52 20.95 -21.19 -5.41
CA ASN A 52 21.98 -20.15 -5.30
C ASN A 52 21.68 -19.18 -4.14
N PRO A 53 22.55 -19.09 -3.12
CA PRO A 53 22.38 -18.19 -1.98
C PRO A 53 22.28 -16.71 -2.36
N LEU A 54 22.90 -16.27 -3.46
CA LEU A 54 22.80 -14.89 -3.92
C LEU A 54 21.38 -14.53 -4.40
N ILE A 55 20.57 -15.52 -4.79
CA ILE A 55 19.21 -15.31 -5.31
C ILE A 55 18.18 -15.51 -4.20
N TRP A 56 18.28 -16.57 -3.40
CA TRP A 56 17.27 -16.85 -2.39
C TRP A 56 17.44 -15.98 -1.14
N ALA A 57 18.66 -15.56 -0.77
CA ALA A 57 18.89 -14.79 0.46
C ALA A 57 18.28 -13.38 0.43
N PRO A 58 18.39 -12.58 -0.66
CA PRO A 58 17.69 -11.29 -0.75
C PRO A 58 16.17 -11.44 -0.68
N VAL A 59 15.61 -12.47 -1.33
CA VAL A 59 14.18 -12.76 -1.28
C VAL A 59 13.76 -13.16 0.13
N TRP A 60 14.58 -13.92 0.85
CA TRP A 60 14.33 -14.23 2.25
C TRP A 60 14.31 -12.98 3.12
N LEU A 61 15.32 -12.13 3.01
CA LEU A 61 15.39 -10.89 3.78
C LEU A 61 14.17 -10.00 3.50
N TYR A 62 13.80 -9.84 2.23
CA TYR A 62 12.56 -9.14 1.84
C TYR A 62 11.33 -9.75 2.52
N THR A 63 11.08 -11.05 2.35
CA THR A 63 9.91 -11.70 2.97
C THR A 63 9.92 -11.63 4.50
N PHE A 64 11.09 -11.68 5.12
CA PHE A 64 11.25 -11.59 6.57
C PHE A 64 10.89 -10.20 7.09
N ILE A 65 11.40 -9.13 6.47
CA ILE A 65 11.09 -7.75 6.86
C ILE A 65 9.61 -7.44 6.65
N PHE A 66 9.07 -7.72 5.46
CA PHE A 66 7.70 -7.34 5.10
C PHE A 66 6.62 -8.18 5.80
N ARG A 67 6.91 -9.43 6.17
CA ARG A 67 5.97 -10.25 6.96
C ARG A 67 6.19 -10.14 8.47
N GLY A 68 7.38 -9.69 8.90
CA GLY A 68 7.73 -9.50 10.31
C GLY A 68 7.41 -8.11 10.87
N THR A 69 7.14 -7.12 10.01
CA THR A 69 6.78 -5.77 10.43
C THR A 69 5.26 -5.52 10.28
N PRO A 70 4.61 -4.82 11.23
CA PRO A 70 3.20 -4.47 11.11
C PRO A 70 2.95 -3.59 9.88
N LEU A 71 1.87 -3.86 9.14
CA LEU A 71 1.50 -3.08 7.94
C LEU A 71 1.37 -1.57 8.24
N TYR A 72 0.82 -1.22 9.40
CA TYR A 72 0.71 0.17 9.84
C TYR A 72 2.09 0.87 9.91
N VAL A 73 3.11 0.17 10.41
CA VAL A 73 4.48 0.70 10.48
C VAL A 73 5.06 0.87 9.07
N GLN A 74 4.80 -0.07 8.15
CA GLN A 74 5.24 0.05 6.77
C GLN A 74 4.64 1.30 6.10
N LEU A 75 3.34 1.53 6.29
CA LEU A 75 2.67 2.73 5.79
C LEU A 75 3.25 4.01 6.41
N LEU A 76 3.49 4.03 7.73
CA LEU A 76 4.09 5.18 8.41
C LEU A 76 5.49 5.48 7.87
N VAL A 77 6.32 4.46 7.68
CA VAL A 77 7.67 4.63 7.13
C VAL A 77 7.62 5.16 5.70
N ILE A 78 6.72 4.64 4.85
CA ILE A 78 6.59 5.10 3.47
C ILE A 78 6.04 6.53 3.42
N TYR A 79 4.98 6.80 4.17
CA TYR A 79 4.24 8.04 4.05
C TYR A 79 4.91 9.21 4.76
N THR A 80 5.47 8.96 5.95
CA THR A 80 6.13 9.99 6.76
C THR A 80 7.65 9.89 6.67
N GLY A 81 8.20 8.68 6.81
CA GLY A 81 9.65 8.47 6.83
C GLY A 81 10.32 8.83 5.50
N VAL A 82 9.82 8.30 4.38
CA VAL A 82 10.39 8.56 3.05
C VAL A 82 10.20 10.03 2.63
N TYR A 83 9.03 10.62 2.90
CA TYR A 83 8.79 12.04 2.60
C TYR A 83 9.69 12.99 3.39
N SER A 84 10.18 12.58 4.57
CA SER A 84 11.12 13.36 5.37
C SER A 84 12.53 13.47 4.74
N LEU A 85 12.85 12.68 3.72
CA LEU A 85 14.15 12.71 3.06
C LEU A 85 14.26 13.93 2.14
N GLU A 86 15.35 14.68 2.25
CA GLU A 86 15.59 15.89 1.43
C GLU A 86 15.50 15.60 -0.08
N VAL A 87 16.02 14.45 -0.53
CA VAL A 87 15.96 14.00 -1.93
C VAL A 87 14.52 13.90 -2.45
N VAL A 88 13.57 13.49 -1.60
CA VAL A 88 12.16 13.34 -1.99
C VAL A 88 11.47 14.70 -2.07
N GLN A 89 11.87 15.65 -1.20
CA GLN A 89 11.32 17.02 -1.17
C GLN A 89 11.87 17.89 -2.29
N ASP A 90 13.13 17.70 -2.66
CA ASP A 90 13.80 18.43 -3.76
C ASP A 90 13.22 18.06 -5.13
N HIS A 91 12.83 16.80 -5.33
CA HIS A 91 12.16 16.38 -6.55
C HIS A 91 10.68 16.80 -6.60
N ALA A 92 10.38 17.79 -7.46
CA ALA A 92 9.04 18.37 -7.60
C ALA A 92 7.89 17.34 -7.74
N LEU A 93 8.06 16.29 -8.55
CA LEU A 93 7.02 15.27 -8.75
C LEU A 93 6.80 14.40 -7.50
N LEU A 94 7.87 14.00 -6.82
CA LEU A 94 7.75 13.18 -5.62
C LEU A 94 7.18 14.01 -4.47
N ASN A 95 7.64 15.25 -4.31
CA ASN A 95 7.11 16.18 -3.33
C ASN A 95 5.60 16.38 -3.52
N GLU A 96 5.14 16.64 -4.74
CA GLU A 96 3.71 16.78 -5.02
C GLU A 96 2.91 15.51 -4.72
N PHE A 97 3.42 14.33 -5.10
CA PHE A 97 2.78 13.05 -4.85
C PHE A 97 2.59 12.78 -3.35
N PHE A 98 3.65 12.94 -2.55
CA PHE A 98 3.58 12.70 -1.11
C PHE A 98 2.77 13.77 -0.39
N ARG A 99 2.87 15.05 -0.80
CA ARG A 99 2.09 16.15 -0.21
C ARG A 99 0.59 15.97 -0.44
N LYS A 100 0.17 15.64 -1.66
CA LYS A 100 -1.24 15.29 -1.96
C LYS A 100 -1.74 14.08 -1.18
N GLY A 101 -0.85 13.19 -0.76
CA GLY A 101 -1.19 12.08 0.11
C GLY A 101 -1.48 12.55 1.53
N ILE A 102 -0.78 13.57 2.02
CA ILE A 102 -0.80 14.15 3.39
C ILE A 102 -1.96 15.13 3.62
N ASP A 103 -2.28 15.93 2.61
CA ASP A 103 -3.38 16.90 2.62
C ASP A 103 -4.77 16.23 2.60
#